data_AF-A0A1I3WMM4-F1
#
_entry.id   AF-A0A1I3WMM4-F1
#
_cell.length_a   1.000
_cell.length_b   1.000
_cell.length_c   1.000
_cell.angle_alpha   90.00
_cell.angle_beta   90.00
_cell.angle_gamma   90.00
#
_symmetry.space_group_name_H-M   'P 1'
#
loop_
_entity.id
_entity.type
_entity.pdbx_description
1 polymer ?
#
loop_
_entity_poly.entity_id
_entity_poly.type
_entity_poly.pdbx_seq_one_letter_code
_entity_poly.pdbx_strand_id
1 'polypeptide(L)' 'MTIKVSQLNHTDLLSIIGNILDTAQLLSTIESGSPLAFELIEFAQQAAQEASNLKTTN' A
#
# COMPACT_ATOMS: atom_id res chain seq x y z
N MET A 1 0.48 -8.82 -17.50
CA MET A 1 -0.92 -8.43 -17.20
C MET A 1 -0.86 -7.48 -16.01
N THR A 2 -1.02 -6.18 -16.22
CA THR A 2 -0.86 -5.16 -15.17
C THR A 2 -2.24 -4.85 -14.61
N ILE A 3 -2.47 -5.21 -13.34
CA ILE A 3 -3.70 -4.84 -12.64
C ILE A 3 -3.66 -3.34 -12.45
N LYS A 4 -4.61 -2.61 -13.05
CA LYS A 4 -4.76 -1.17 -12.82
C LYS A 4 -5.50 -0.97 -11.49
N VAL A 5 -4.90 -0.18 -10.60
CA VAL A 5 -5.44 0.16 -9.28
C VAL A 5 -6.88 0.69 -9.35
N SER A 6 -7.24 1.38 -10.45
CA SER A 6 -8.59 1.88 -10.71
C SER A 6 -9.68 0.82 -10.90
N GLN A 7 -9.32 -0.47 -10.98
CA GLN A 7 -10.27 -1.58 -11.10
C GLN A 7 -10.55 -2.29 -9.77
N LEU A 8 -9.85 -1.92 -8.68
CA LEU A 8 -10.10 -2.43 -7.34
C LEU A 8 -11.19 -1.57 -6.67
N ASN A 9 -12.16 -2.18 -5.99
CA ASN A 9 -13.06 -1.41 -5.14
C ASN A 9 -12.21 -0.67 -4.09
N HIS A 10 -12.57 0.56 -3.74
CA HIS A 10 -11.84 1.34 -2.74
C HIS A 10 -11.66 0.58 -1.40
N THR A 11 -12.63 -0.24 -1.01
CA THR A 11 -12.54 -1.11 0.18
C THR A 11 -11.47 -2.19 0.02
N ASP A 12 -11.35 -2.79 -1.15
CA ASP A 12 -10.31 -3.79 -1.45
C ASP A 12 -8.92 -3.15 -1.47
N LEU A 13 -8.83 -1.91 -1.97
CA LEU A 13 -7.57 -1.17 -2.01
C LEU A 13 -7.04 -0.81 -0.61
N LEU A 14 -7.92 -0.29 0.27
CA LEU A 14 -7.55 -0.02 1.67
C LEU A 14 -7.17 -1.30 2.42
N SER A 15 -7.86 -2.42 2.13
CA SER A 15 -7.53 -3.71 2.72
C SER A 15 -6.17 -4.24 2.25
N ILE A 16 -5.82 -4.04 0.98
CA ILE A 16 -4.50 -4.38 0.42
C ILE A 16 -3.40 -3.52 1.07
N ILE A 17 -3.64 -2.21 1.22
CA ILE A 17 -2.70 -1.30 1.88
C ILE A 17 -2.46 -1.72 3.33
N GLY A 18 -3.51 -2.11 4.06
CA GLY A 18 -3.39 -2.65 5.42
C GLY A 18 -2.47 -3.87 5.49
N ASN A 19 -2.69 -4.86 4.62
CA ASN A 19 -1.85 -6.08 4.57
C ASN A 19 -0.38 -5.78 4.23
N ILE A 20 -0.12 -4.78 3.38
CA ILE A 20 1.24 -4.35 3.04
C ILE A 20 1.93 -3.71 4.25
N LEU A 21 1.22 -2.87 5.00
CA LEU A 21 1.76 -2.26 6.22
C LEU A 21 2.05 -3.29 7.31
N ASP A 22 1.18 -4.28 7.50
CA ASP A 22 1.43 -5.39 8.43
C ASP A 22 2.69 -6.18 8.04
N THR A 23 2.88 -6.40 6.74
CA THR A 23 4.07 -7.08 6.20
C THR A 23 5.33 -6.24 6.40
N ALA A 24 5.25 -4.92 6.17
CA ALA A 24 6.36 -4.00 6.43
C ALA A 24 6.73 -3.97 7.91
N GLN A 25 5.74 -3.96 8.80
CA GLN A 25 5.97 -4.01 10.24
C GLN A 25 6.68 -5.30 10.64
N LEU A 26 6.25 -6.46 10.13
CA LEU A 26 6.92 -7.74 10.36
C LEU A 26 8.37 -7.72 9.84
N LEU A 27 8.60 -7.21 8.63
CA LEU A 27 9.93 -7.12 8.03
C LEU A 27 10.85 -6.16 8.79
N SER A 28 10.32 -5.09 9.38
CA SER A 28 11.10 -4.15 10.20
C SER A 28 11.69 -4.79 11.47
N THR A 29 11.11 -5.90 11.93
CA THR A 29 11.64 -6.66 13.08
C THR A 29 12.82 -7.56 12.72
N ILE A 30 13.10 -7.72 11.43
CA ILE A 30 14.21 -8.52 10.90
C ILE A 30 15.33 -7.57 10.47
N GLU A 31 16.56 -7.79 10.95
CA GLU A 31 17.71 -6.89 10.73
C GLU A 31 17.98 -6.60 9.24
N SER A 32 17.80 -7.60 8.37
CA SER A 32 17.90 -7.47 6.91
C SER A 32 16.62 -7.02 6.21
N GLY A 33 15.48 -7.01 6.92
CA GLY A 33 14.17 -6.65 6.36
C GLY A 33 13.86 -5.15 6.41
N SER A 34 14.68 -4.37 7.12
CA SER A 34 14.50 -2.92 7.29
C SER A 34 14.39 -2.14 5.97
N PRO A 35 15.26 -2.34 4.95
CA PRO A 35 15.13 -1.63 3.67
C PRO A 35 13.82 -1.93 2.94
N LEU A 36 13.43 -3.21 2.88
CA LEU A 36 12.19 -3.63 2.23
C LEU A 36 10.95 -3.14 3.00
N ALA A 37 11.02 -3.07 4.33
CA ALA A 37 9.96 -2.50 5.15
C ALA A 37 9.72 -1.02 4.80
N PHE A 38 10.78 -0.23 4.63
CA PHE A 38 10.66 1.17 4.21
C PHE A 38 10.02 1.31 2.83
N GLU A 39 10.46 0.51 1.84
CA GLU A 39 9.89 0.54 0.49
C GLU A 39 8.39 0.19 0.49
N LEU A 40 7.98 -0.80 1.30
CA LEU A 40 6.57 -1.18 1.43
C LEU A 40 5.72 -0.08 2.10
N ILE A 41 6.29 0.64 3.07
CA ILE A 41 5.62 1.78 3.71
C ILE A 41 5.45 2.93 2.70
N GLU A 42 6.49 3.27 1.94
CA GLU A 42 6.40 4.32 0.92
C GLU A 42 5.37 3.97 -0.15
N PHE A 43 5.37 2.72 -0.63
CA PHE A 43 4.36 2.23 -1.57
C PHE A 43 2.94 2.34 -1.01
N ALA A 44 2.73 1.92 0.24
CA ALA A 44 1.43 1.99 0.91
C ALA A 44 0.93 3.44 1.03
N GLN A 45 1.83 4.38 1.34
CA GLN A 45 1.50 5.81 1.42
C GLN A 45 1.11 6.39 0.06
N GLN A 46 1.87 6.08 -1.00
CA GLN A 46 1.56 6.52 -2.37
C GLN A 46 0.21 5.96 -2.84
N ALA A 47 -0.03 4.67 -2.63
CA ALA A 47 -1.29 4.03 -2.98
C ALA A 47 -2.49 4.63 -2.22
N ALA A 48 -2.32 4.95 -0.93
CA ALA A 48 -3.35 5.63 -0.14
C ALA A 48 -3.64 7.06 -0.64
N GLN A 49 -2.60 7.80 -1.02
CA GLN A 49 -2.74 9.15 -1.57
C GLN A 49 -3.45 9.13 -2.93
N GLU A 50 -3.09 8.20 -3.81
CA GLU A 50 -3.75 8.01 -5.11
C GLU A 50 -5.24 7.65 -4.93
N ALA A 51 -5.53 6.73 -4.01
CA ALA A 51 -6.90 6.36 -3.65
C ALA A 51 -7.70 7.56 -3.13
N SER A 52 -7.09 8.40 -2.28
CA SER A 52 -7.75 9.60 -1.76
C SER A 52 -8.05 10.59 -2.88
N ASN A 53 -7.11 10.80 -3.82
CA ASN A 53 -7.26 11.75 -4.92
C ASN A 53 -8.34 11.31 -5.93
N LEU A 54 -8.50 10.01 -6.17
CA LEU A 54 -9.58 9.44 -6.99
C LEU A 54 -10.99 9.72 -6.44
N LYS A 55 -11.12 9.92 -5.12
CA LYS A 55 -12.40 10.19 -4.46
C LYS A 55 -12.86 11.64 -4.57
N THR A 56 -11.94 12.57 -4.89
CA THR A 56 -12.19 14.03 -4.91
C THR A 56 -12.60 14.57 -6.28
N THR A 57 -12.55 13.75 -7.34
CA THR A 57 -12.86 14.15 -8.73
C THR A 57 -14.26 13.80 -9.23
N ASN A 58 -15.22 13.50 -8.34
CA ASN A 58 -16.63 13.27 -8.69
C ASN A 58 -17.54 14.32 -8.05
#